data_AF-A0ABC9WB38-F1
#
_entry.id   AF-A0ABC9WB38-F1
#
_cell.length_a   1.000
_cell.length_b   1.000
_cell.length_c   1.000
_cell.angle_alpha   90.00
_cell.angle_beta   90.00
_cell.angle_gamma   90.00
#
_symmetry.space_group_name_H-M   'P 1'
#
loop_
_entity.id
_entity.type
_entity.pdbx_description
1 polymer ?
#
loop_
_entity_poly.entity_id
_entity_poly.type
_entity_poly.pdbx_seq_one_letter_code
_entity_poly.pdbx_strand_id
1 'polypeptide(L)'
;MSAAVPNILELQYELESKVDTIHTVNAFFSVPLAAECRPQFAFTWRGVQFTWNQLPQGQKHSPAICRGLIQTALEWGEAPEHLHYIDDIIVWGNTAEA
;
A
#
# COMPACT_ATOMS: atom_id res chain seq x y z
N MET A 1 -18.66 -4.31 8.30
CA MET A 1 -17.99 -4.62 9.58
C MET A 1 -16.60 -4.00 9.52
N SER A 2 -16.27 -3.10 10.46
CA SER A 2 -14.95 -2.46 10.49
C SER A 2 -13.98 -3.39 11.23
N ALA A 3 -13.01 -3.97 10.52
CA ALA A 3 -11.90 -4.64 11.17
C ALA A 3 -11.03 -3.59 11.88
N ALA A 4 -10.64 -3.86 13.13
CA ALA A 4 -9.68 -3.01 13.84
C ALA A 4 -8.33 -3.08 13.12
N VAL A 5 -7.64 -1.94 13.02
CA VAL A 5 -6.29 -1.89 12.46
C VAL A 5 -5.36 -2.63 13.42
N PRO A 6 -4.67 -3.70 12.99
CA PRO A 6 -3.83 -4.50 13.88
C PRO A 6 -2.63 -3.70 14.43
N ASN A 7 -2.11 -4.09 15.59
CA ASN A 7 -0.96 -3.43 16.19
C ASN A 7 0.32 -3.71 15.39
N ILE A 8 1.13 -2.69 15.12
CA ILE A 8 2.37 -2.84 14.34
C ILE A 8 3.37 -3.80 14.98
N LEU A 9 3.43 -3.87 16.31
CA LEU A 9 4.34 -4.77 17.05
C LEU A 9 3.87 -6.23 16.97
N GLU A 10 2.56 -6.48 16.99
CA GLU A 10 1.99 -7.81 16.81
C GLU A 10 2.21 -8.32 15.39
N LEU A 11 2.02 -7.44 14.39
CA LEU A 11 2.32 -7.76 13.00
C LEU A 11 3.79 -8.08 12.81
N GLN A 12 4.70 -7.27 13.38
CA GLN A 12 6.12 -7.51 13.28
C GLN A 12 6.52 -8.86 13.88
N TYR A 13 6.00 -9.23 15.04
CA TYR A 13 6.27 -10.53 15.67
C TYR A 13 5.79 -11.71 14.81
N GLU A 14 4.58 -11.63 14.26
CA GLU A 14 4.03 -12.66 13.36
C GLU A 14 4.86 -12.80 12.07
N LEU A 15 5.35 -11.68 11.54
CA LEU A 15 6.12 -11.65 10.31
C LEU A 15 7.58 -12.08 10.48
N GLU A 16 8.20 -11.74 11.61
CA GLU A 16 9.53 -12.25 11.99
C GLU A 16 9.52 -13.79 12.14
N SER A 17 8.35 -14.39 12.38
CA SER A 17 8.20 -15.85 12.45
C SER A 17 8.04 -16.55 11.09
N LYS A 18 7.80 -15.80 9.99
CA LYS A 18 7.57 -16.33 8.64
C LYS A 18 8.79 -16.08 7.73
N VAL A 19 9.28 -17.15 7.10
CA VAL A 19 10.44 -17.11 6.19
C VAL A 19 9.99 -16.49 4.87
N ASP A 20 10.74 -15.50 4.38
CA ASP A 20 10.48 -14.70 3.17
C ASP A 20 9.32 -13.70 3.25
N THR A 21 9.49 -12.67 4.10
CA THR A 21 8.63 -11.47 4.12
C THR A 21 9.14 -10.42 3.11
N ILE A 22 8.37 -10.14 2.06
CA ILE A 22 8.59 -8.99 1.16
C ILE A 22 7.77 -7.81 1.69
N HIS A 23 8.45 -6.79 2.20
CA HIS A 23 7.84 -5.53 2.62
C HIS A 23 7.82 -4.53 1.47
N THR A 24 6.62 -4.11 1.07
CA THR A 24 6.44 -2.98 0.17
C THR A 24 6.27 -1.73 1.02
N VAL A 25 7.33 -0.91 1.12
CA VAL A 25 7.28 0.38 1.81
C VAL A 25 6.54 1.40 0.95
N ASN A 26 5.42 1.92 1.46
CA ASN A 26 4.66 3.04 0.91
C ASN A 26 4.10 2.82 -0.52
N ALA A 27 3.08 1.97 -0.63
CA ALA A 27 2.41 1.61 -1.89
C ALA A 27 1.72 2.78 -2.61
N PHE A 28 1.50 3.91 -1.94
CA PHE A 28 0.81 5.07 -2.53
C PHE A 28 1.61 5.70 -3.66
N PHE A 29 2.92 5.79 -3.49
CA PHE A 29 3.80 6.35 -4.53
C PHE A 29 3.98 5.43 -5.74
N SER A 30 3.51 4.19 -5.65
CA SER A 30 3.47 3.24 -6.77
C SER A 30 2.20 3.37 -7.62
N VAL A 31 1.19 4.12 -7.16
CA VAL A 31 -0.08 4.31 -7.88
C VAL A 31 -0.09 5.64 -8.63
N PRO A 32 -0.08 5.62 -9.98
CA PRO A 32 -0.08 6.83 -10.78
C PRO A 32 -1.42 7.56 -10.65
N LEU A 33 -1.33 8.89 -10.52
CA LEU A 33 -2.50 9.74 -10.54
C LEU A 33 -2.84 10.13 -11.98
N ALA A 34 -4.11 9.93 -12.35
CA ALA A 34 -4.66 10.39 -13.63
C ALA A 34 -4.40 11.90 -13.81
N ALA A 35 -4.03 12.31 -15.02
CA ALA A 35 -3.61 13.69 -15.30
C ALA A 35 -4.70 14.70 -14.94
N GLU A 36 -5.95 14.32 -15.13
CA GLU A 36 -7.14 15.13 -14.86
C GLU A 36 -7.38 15.32 -13.36
N CYS A 37 -6.86 14.41 -12.52
CA CYS A 37 -6.97 14.47 -11.07
C CYS A 37 -5.87 15.33 -10.42
N ARG A 38 -4.70 15.52 -11.08
CA ARG A 38 -3.54 16.22 -10.50
C ARG A 38 -3.84 17.63 -9.97
N PRO A 39 -4.66 18.46 -10.65
CA PRO A 39 -5.01 19.79 -10.14
C PRO A 39 -5.74 19.77 -8.79
N GLN A 40 -6.45 18.69 -8.45
CA GLN A 40 -7.18 18.56 -7.19
C GLN A 40 -6.25 18.40 -5.98
N PHE A 41 -5.02 17.96 -6.23
CA PHE A 41 -3.99 17.77 -5.21
C PHE A 41 -2.88 18.81 -5.29
N ALA A 42 -3.18 19.96 -5.89
CA ALA A 42 -2.21 21.05 -5.98
C ALA A 42 -1.97 21.68 -4.61
N PHE A 43 -0.72 22.01 -4.31
CA PHE A 43 -0.34 22.78 -3.12
C PHE A 43 0.68 23.86 -3.48
N THR A 44 0.71 24.93 -2.69
CA THR A 44 1.66 26.03 -2.92
C THR A 44 2.76 25.98 -1.88
N TRP A 45 4.01 26.00 -2.35
CA TRP A 45 5.18 26.08 -1.50
C TRP A 45 6.09 27.21 -2.00
N ARG A 46 6.37 28.19 -1.13
CA ARG A 46 7.21 29.36 -1.45
C ARG A 46 6.78 30.11 -2.72
N GLY A 47 5.47 30.24 -2.93
CA GLY A 47 4.90 30.93 -4.10
C GLY A 47 4.93 30.12 -5.40
N VAL A 48 5.40 28.87 -5.38
CA VAL A 48 5.36 27.95 -6.52
C VAL A 48 4.30 26.89 -6.27
N GLN A 49 3.49 26.61 -7.29
CA GLN A 49 2.46 25.57 -7.23
C GLN A 49 3.05 24.22 -7.65
N PHE A 50 2.81 23.20 -6.85
CA PHE A 50 3.20 21.82 -7.08
C PHE A 50 1.96 20.95 -7.17
N THR A 51 2.07 19.83 -7.88
CA THR A 51 1.03 18.79 -7.94
C THR A 51 1.69 17.44 -7.75
N TRP A 52 0.90 16.44 -7.35
CA TRP A 52 1.36 15.07 -7.22
C TRP A 52 1.19 14.30 -8.53
N ASN A 53 2.20 13.53 -8.93
CA ASN A 53 2.12 12.60 -10.06
C ASN A 53 1.63 11.21 -9.63
N GLN A 54 1.76 10.91 -8.34
CA GLN A 54 1.37 9.66 -7.71
C GLN A 54 0.33 9.95 -6.63
N LEU A 55 -0.32 8.93 -6.11
CA LEU A 55 -1.32 9.09 -5.06
C LEU A 55 -0.68 9.73 -3.80
N PRO A 56 -1.18 10.89 -3.33
CA PRO A 56 -0.59 11.56 -2.19
C PRO A 56 -0.97 10.88 -0.87
N GLN A 57 -0.01 10.82 0.06
CA GLN A 57 -0.27 10.36 1.42
C GLN A 57 -1.21 11.35 2.14
N GLY A 58 -2.16 10.82 2.90
CA GLY A 58 -3.14 11.61 3.64
C GLY A 58 -4.44 11.93 2.89
N GLN A 59 -4.62 11.50 1.64
CA GLN A 59 -5.96 11.51 1.05
C GLN A 59 -6.80 10.36 1.62
N LYS A 60 -7.98 10.70 2.16
CA LYS A 60 -8.91 9.79 2.86
C LYS A 60 -9.19 8.47 2.12
N HIS A 61 -9.21 8.50 0.79
CA HIS A 61 -9.54 7.34 -0.03
C HIS A 61 -8.33 6.56 -0.53
N SER A 62 -7.11 7.03 -0.25
CA SER A 62 -5.88 6.40 -0.73
C SER A 62 -5.70 4.98 -0.21
N PRO A 63 -5.96 4.70 1.09
CA PRO A 63 -5.89 3.33 1.60
C PRO A 63 -6.86 2.38 0.88
N ALA A 64 -8.06 2.86 0.53
CA ALA A 64 -9.07 2.04 -0.15
C ALA A 64 -8.71 1.78 -1.62
N ILE A 65 -8.21 2.80 -2.33
CA ILE A 65 -7.78 2.70 -3.73
C ILE A 65 -6.60 1.74 -3.85
N CYS A 66 -5.57 1.92 -3.03
CA CYS A 66 -4.41 1.03 -3.05
C CYS A 66 -4.82 -0.39 -2.71
N ARG A 67 -5.60 -0.60 -1.65
CA ARG A 67 -6.09 -1.93 -1.29
C ARG A 67 -6.81 -2.63 -2.45
N GLY A 68 -7.68 -1.93 -3.17
CA GLY A 68 -8.38 -2.48 -4.32
C GLY A 68 -7.43 -2.91 -5.45
N LEU A 69 -6.47 -2.05 -5.82
CA LEU A 69 -5.50 -2.34 -6.87
C LEU A 69 -4.59 -3.53 -6.53
N ILE A 70 -4.15 -3.59 -5.28
CA ILE A 70 -3.27 -4.65 -4.79
C ILE A 70 -4.03 -5.98 -4.73
N GLN A 71 -5.27 -5.97 -4.22
CA GLN A 71 -6.13 -7.15 -4.19
C GLN A 71 -6.28 -7.75 -5.60
N THR A 72 -6.58 -6.91 -6.60
CA THR A 72 -6.69 -7.35 -8.00
C THR A 72 -5.37 -7.92 -8.53
N ALA A 73 -4.23 -7.29 -8.21
CA ALA A 73 -2.92 -7.78 -8.64
C ALA A 73 -2.57 -9.14 -8.01
N LEU A 74 -2.91 -9.35 -6.74
CA LEU A 74 -2.66 -10.60 -6.01
C LEU A 74 -3.58 -11.73 -6.47
N GLU A 75 -4.86 -11.43 -6.75
CA GLU A 75 -5.82 -12.38 -7.33
C GLU A 75 -5.38 -12.87 -8.71
N TRP A 76 -4.75 -12.01 -9.51
CA TRP A 76 -4.23 -12.37 -10.83
C TRP A 76 -2.91 -13.14 -10.76
N GLY A 77 -2.16 -13.03 -9.66
CA GLY A 77 -0.81 -13.59 -9.53
C GLY A 77 -0.73 -14.95 -8.81
N GLU A 78 -1.85 -15.60 -8.47
CA GLU A 78 -1.89 -16.76 -7.56
C GLU A 78 -1.05 -16.52 -6.29
N ALA A 79 -1.12 -15.30 -5.76
CA ALA A 79 -0.16 -14.86 -4.74
C ALA A 79 -0.35 -15.59 -3.40
N PRO A 80 0.75 -15.81 -2.65
CA PRO A 80 0.68 -16.41 -1.33
C PRO A 80 -0.04 -15.49 -0.32
N GLU A 81 -0.19 -15.97 0.90
CA GLU A 81 -0.79 -15.21 2.00
C GLU A 81 -0.20 -13.79 2.12
N HIS A 82 -1.06 -12.81 2.36
CA HIS A 82 -0.67 -11.39 2.38
C HIS A 82 -1.46 -10.61 3.44
N LEU A 83 -0.86 -9.52 3.93
CA LEU A 83 -1.47 -8.58 4.87
C LEU A 83 -1.30 -7.14 4.39
N HIS A 84 -2.38 -6.37 4.46
CA HIS A 84 -2.40 -4.96 4.06
C HIS A 84 -2.49 -4.10 5.30
N TYR A 85 -1.50 -3.23 5.51
CA TYR A 85 -1.48 -2.27 6.61
C TYR A 85 -1.43 -0.84 6.09
N ILE A 86 -2.59 -0.18 6.01
CA ILE A 86 -2.79 1.22 5.58
C ILE A 86 -2.15 1.54 4.22
N ASP A 87 -0.83 1.79 4.19
CA ASP A 87 -0.04 2.17 3.01
C ASP A 87 0.99 1.09 2.63
N ASP A 88 1.18 0.06 3.46
CA ASP A 88 2.16 -1.00 3.28
C ASP A 88 1.49 -2.34 2.94
N ILE A 89 2.13 -3.09 2.05
CA ILE A 89 1.74 -4.46 1.71
C ILE A 89 2.84 -5.38 2.16
N ILE A 90 2.43 -6.41 2.87
CA ILE A 90 3.31 -7.43 3.38
C ILE A 90 2.88 -8.72 2.70
N VAL A 91 3.75 -9.25 1.85
CA VAL A 91 3.55 -10.52 1.15
C VAL A 91 4.55 -11.51 1.73
N TRP A 92 4.10 -12.71 2.08
CA TRP A 92 5.00 -13.78 2.53
C TRP A 92 4.66 -15.08 1.82
N GLY A 93 5.66 -15.91 1.55
CA GLY A 93 5.49 -17.22 0.94
C GLY A 93 5.86 -18.35 1.91
N ASN A 94 5.17 -19.49 1.82
CA ASN A 94 5.67 -20.75 2.38
C ASN A 94 6.37 -21.52 1.26
N THR A 95 7.49 -21.01 0.74
CA THR A 95 8.28 -21.78 -0.21
C THR A 95 9.19 -22.69 0.60
N ALA A 96 8.72 -23.91 0.90
CA ALA A 96 9.65 -25.00 1.13
C ALA A 96 10.37 -25.22 -0.21
N GLU A 97 11.61 -24.77 -0.32
CA GLU A 97 12.51 -25.26 -1.36
C GLU A 97 12.51 -26.80 -1.30
N ALA A 98 12.15 -27.42 -2.42
CA ALA A 98 12.25 -28.86 -2.62
C ALA A 98 13.67 -29.23 -3.04
#